data_AF-A0A242WI46-F1
#
_entry.id   AF-A0A242WI46-F1
#
_cell.length_a   1.000
_cell.length_b   1.000
_cell.length_c   1.000
_cell.angle_alpha   90.00
_cell.angle_beta   90.00
_cell.angle_gamma   90.00
#
_symmetry.space_group_name_H-M   'P 1'
#
loop_
_entity.id
_entity.type
_entity.pdbx_description
1 polymer ?
#
loop_
_entity_poly.entity_id
_entity_poly.type
_entity_poly.pdbx_seq_one_letter_code
_entity_poly.pdbx_strand_id
1 'polypeptide(L)'
;MSATTEDAKSLALEVLTSLSEVGLNDTRYDYLYKAIEIVAKEKDACLTLVRVELEKMKLHENLLPTEREQLNALTNRLATLESIQLGDLLFGKPGQNYRVISLERPLQVVQIQHLQIPKGDPHTNESVTDKLSRSILVTLGAFAKSMMHSDREVFKIYMLDEASSMLKNR
;
A
#
# COMPACT_ATOMS: atom_id res chain seq x y z
N MET A 1 -2.19 9.74 19.64
CA MET A 1 -1.55 10.44 18.51
C MET A 1 -2.02 9.72 17.25
N SER A 2 -2.64 10.46 16.34
CA SER A 2 -3.02 9.98 15.01
C SER A 2 -1.77 9.57 14.21
N ALA A 3 -1.94 8.78 13.14
CA ALA A 3 -0.84 8.40 12.26
C ALA A 3 -0.06 9.64 11.76
N THR A 4 1.26 9.56 11.79
CA THR A 4 2.17 10.59 11.31
C THR A 4 2.49 10.40 9.83
N THR A 5 3.04 11.43 9.18
CA THR A 5 3.58 11.28 7.81
C THR A 5 4.65 10.18 7.75
N GLU A 6 5.43 9.99 8.82
CA GLU A 6 6.45 8.93 8.88
C GLU A 6 5.82 7.52 8.92
N ASP A 7 4.72 7.36 9.67
CA ASP A 7 3.96 6.10 9.68
C ASP A 7 3.38 5.80 8.28
N ALA A 8 2.89 6.83 7.58
CA ALA A 8 2.37 6.69 6.23
C ALA A 8 3.44 6.31 5.21
N LYS A 9 4.63 6.93 5.28
CA LYS A 9 5.79 6.57 4.44
C LYS A 9 6.26 5.15 4.69
N SER A 10 6.37 4.75 5.97
CA SER A 10 6.76 3.40 6.36
C SER A 10 5.78 2.34 5.84
N LEU A 11 4.47 2.60 5.98
CA LEU A 11 3.42 1.73 5.45
C LEU A 11 3.46 1.65 3.92
N ALA A 12 3.65 2.78 3.23
CA ALA A 12 3.76 2.79 1.77
C ALA A 12 4.96 1.97 1.29
N LEU A 13 6.10 2.07 1.98
CA LEU A 13 7.30 1.30 1.66
C LEU A 13 7.08 -0.20 1.87
N GLU A 14 6.49 -0.59 3.01
CA GLU A 14 6.15 -1.99 3.30
C GLU A 14 5.21 -2.57 2.24
N VAL A 15 4.14 -1.85 1.90
CA VAL A 15 3.17 -2.28 0.89
C VAL A 15 3.82 -2.42 -0.48
N LEU A 16 4.56 -1.41 -0.94
CA LEU A 16 5.13 -1.43 -2.29
C LEU A 16 6.27 -2.45 -2.42
N THR A 17 7.11 -2.62 -1.39
CA THR A 17 8.19 -3.63 -1.40
C THR A 17 7.62 -5.05 -1.39
N SER A 18 6.57 -5.31 -0.60
CA SER A 18 5.87 -6.61 -0.58
C SER A 18 5.22 -6.92 -1.93
N LEU A 19 4.55 -5.95 -2.55
CA LEU A 19 3.85 -6.11 -3.82
C LEU A 19 4.79 -6.29 -5.02
N SER A 20 5.94 -5.61 -5.01
CA SER A 20 6.92 -5.63 -6.09
C SER A 20 8.05 -6.64 -5.90
N GLU A 21 8.04 -7.38 -4.77
CA GLU A 21 9.08 -8.36 -4.40
C GLU A 21 10.48 -7.73 -4.37
N VAL A 22 10.55 -6.53 -3.80
CA VAL A 22 11.79 -5.77 -3.66
C VAL A 22 12.29 -5.93 -2.23
N GLY A 23 13.43 -6.60 -2.07
CA GLY A 23 14.11 -6.75 -0.78
C GLY A 23 15.09 -5.62 -0.48
N LEU A 24 15.61 -5.56 0.75
CA LEU A 24 16.55 -4.53 1.19
C LEU A 24 17.86 -4.49 0.38
N ASN A 25 18.32 -5.63 -0.11
CA ASN A 25 19.56 -5.74 -0.90
C ASN A 25 19.35 -5.42 -2.39
N ASP A 26 18.14 -5.04 -2.78
CA ASP A 26 17.79 -4.71 -4.15
C ASP A 26 17.83 -3.19 -4.35
N THR A 27 18.53 -2.73 -5.38
CA THR A 27 18.63 -1.30 -5.74
C THR A 27 17.26 -0.65 -6.00
N ARG A 28 16.26 -1.43 -6.41
CA ARG A 28 14.86 -0.98 -6.57
C ARG A 28 14.27 -0.47 -5.25
N TYR A 29 14.79 -0.92 -4.11
CA TYR A 29 14.38 -0.45 -2.77
C TYR A 29 14.66 1.04 -2.59
N ASP A 30 15.85 1.48 -2.99
CA ASP A 30 16.26 2.89 -2.87
C ASP A 30 15.42 3.79 -3.78
N TYR A 31 15.03 3.30 -4.96
CA TYR A 31 14.12 4.01 -5.86
C TYR A 31 12.73 4.16 -5.25
N LEU A 32 12.17 3.10 -4.65
CA LEU A 32 10.89 3.16 -3.93
C LEU A 32 10.96 4.16 -2.77
N TYR A 33 11.99 4.06 -1.94
CA TYR A 33 12.19 4.95 -0.80
C TYR A 33 12.25 6.43 -1.25
N LYS A 34 13.06 6.75 -2.26
CA LYS A 34 13.18 8.12 -2.79
C LYS A 34 11.86 8.63 -3.38
N ALA A 35 11.14 7.80 -4.14
CA ALA A 35 9.86 8.18 -4.73
C ALA A 35 8.82 8.48 -3.65
N ILE A 36 8.78 7.68 -2.58
CA ILE A 36 7.91 7.91 -1.41
C ILE A 36 8.26 9.23 -0.71
N GLU A 37 9.55 9.52 -0.48
CA GLU A 37 10.00 10.77 0.14
C GLU A 37 9.61 12.02 -0.66
N ILE A 38 9.58 11.91 -1.99
CA ILE A 38 9.14 13.00 -2.88
C ILE A 38 7.61 13.15 -2.79
N VAL A 39 6.87 12.06 -3.00
CA VAL A 39 5.41 12.07 -3.05
C VAL A 39 4.79 12.43 -1.71
N ALA A 40 5.42 12.09 -0.58
CA ALA A 40 4.93 12.44 0.76
C ALA A 40 4.85 13.96 1.02
N LYS A 41 5.50 14.77 0.17
CA LYS A 41 5.44 16.25 0.23
C LYS A 41 4.29 16.81 -0.61
N GLU A 42 3.63 15.99 -1.42
CA GLU A 42 2.50 16.39 -2.25
C GLU A 42 1.20 16.43 -1.45
N LYS A 43 0.28 17.33 -1.85
CA LYS A 43 -0.99 17.55 -1.13
C LYS A 43 -1.91 16.31 -1.16
N ASP A 44 -1.94 15.60 -2.29
CA ASP A 44 -2.79 14.43 -2.52
C ASP A 44 -1.96 13.15 -2.64
N ALA A 45 -0.94 13.01 -1.78
CA ALA A 45 0.00 11.88 -1.78
C ALA A 45 -0.74 10.53 -1.79
N CYS A 46 -0.42 9.68 -2.78
CA CYS A 46 -1.01 8.36 -2.94
C CYS A 46 -0.05 7.39 -3.65
N LEU A 47 -0.32 6.08 -3.59
CA LEU A 47 0.57 5.08 -4.20
C LEU A 47 0.65 5.19 -5.73
N THR A 48 -0.40 5.66 -6.40
CA THR A 48 -0.34 5.95 -7.85
C THR A 48 0.69 7.03 -8.16
N LEU A 49 0.79 8.07 -7.33
CA LEU A 49 1.80 9.10 -7.50
C LEU A 49 3.21 8.57 -7.28
N VAL A 50 3.41 7.60 -6.38
CA VAL A 50 4.71 6.93 -6.22
C VAL A 50 5.13 6.23 -7.51
N ARG A 51 4.20 5.50 -8.16
CA ARG A 51 4.48 4.90 -9.48
C ARG A 51 4.79 5.97 -10.52
N VAL A 52 4.02 7.05 -10.58
CA VAL A 52 4.26 8.17 -11.52
C VAL A 52 5.63 8.81 -11.27
N GLU A 53 6.06 8.94 -10.02
CA GLU A 53 7.37 9.48 -9.69
C GLU A 53 8.51 8.56 -10.13
N LEU A 54 8.35 7.24 -9.96
CA LEU A 54 9.29 6.26 -10.52
C LEU A 54 9.38 6.33 -12.06
N GLU A 55 8.27 6.61 -12.75
CA GLU A 55 8.26 6.84 -14.20
C GLU A 55 9.06 8.08 -14.59
N LYS A 56 9.01 9.16 -13.80
CA LYS A 56 9.83 10.35 -14.03
C LYS A 56 11.31 10.06 -13.81
N MET A 57 11.66 9.28 -12.78
CA MET A 57 13.05 8.90 -12.50
C MET A 57 13.71 8.18 -13.69
N LYS A 58 12.93 7.43 -14.49
CA LYS A 58 13.43 6.78 -15.73
C LYS A 58 13.91 7.78 -16.77
N LEU A 59 13.45 9.03 -16.75
CA LEU A 59 13.83 10.05 -17.74
C LEU A 59 15.18 10.72 -17.43
N HIS A 60 15.84 10.37 -16.33
CA HIS A 60 17.13 10.93 -15.97
C HIS A 60 18.20 10.53 -16.99
N GLU A 61 18.95 11.52 -17.48
CA GLU A 61 19.95 11.35 -18.56
C GLU A 61 21.14 10.46 -18.16
N ASN A 62 21.48 10.43 -16.87
CA ASN A 62 22.64 9.70 -16.35
C ASN A 62 22.33 8.29 -15.83
N LEU A 63 21.14 7.76 -16.12
CA LEU A 63 20.71 6.47 -15.60
C LEU A 63 21.35 5.33 -16.39
N LEU A 64 22.05 4.42 -15.70
CA LEU A 64 22.70 3.28 -16.36
C LEU A 64 21.66 2.39 -17.06
N PRO A 65 22.01 1.69 -18.15
CA PRO A 65 21.07 0.81 -18.84
C PRO A 65 20.44 -0.26 -17.93
N THR A 66 21.22 -0.81 -17.00
CA THR A 66 20.75 -1.80 -16.01
C THR A 66 19.76 -1.21 -15.01
N GLU A 67 20.01 0.01 -14.51
CA GLU A 67 19.09 0.73 -13.62
C GLU A 67 17.78 1.05 -14.34
N ARG A 68 17.86 1.38 -15.63
CA ARG A 68 16.69 1.67 -16.48
C ARG A 68 15.82 0.44 -16.63
N GLU A 69 16.44 -0.72 -16.86
CA GLU A 69 15.74 -2.00 -16.94
C GLU A 69 15.08 -2.37 -15.61
N GLN A 70 15.77 -2.18 -14.49
CA GLN A 70 15.20 -2.41 -13.15
C GLN A 70 14.01 -1.50 -12.84
N LEU A 71 14.11 -0.21 -13.16
CA LEU A 71 13.01 0.74 -13.03
C LEU A 71 11.85 0.40 -13.98
N ASN A 72 12.12 -0.04 -15.21
CA ASN A 72 11.11 -0.53 -16.13
C ASN A 72 10.36 -1.73 -15.54
N ALA A 73 11.08 -2.73 -15.03
CA ALA A 73 10.46 -3.90 -14.41
C ALA A 73 9.60 -3.52 -13.19
N LEU A 74 10.11 -2.64 -12.32
CA LEU A 74 9.38 -2.15 -11.15
C LEU A 74 8.11 -1.40 -11.54
N THR A 75 8.22 -0.40 -12.43
CA THR A 75 7.09 0.42 -12.86
C THR A 75 6.02 -0.40 -13.59
N ASN A 76 6.42 -1.33 -14.47
CA ASN A 76 5.50 -2.25 -15.14
C ASN A 76 4.78 -3.17 -14.17
N ARG A 77 5.48 -3.67 -13.14
CA ARG A 77 4.89 -4.51 -12.08
C ARG A 77 3.84 -3.73 -11.30
N LEU A 78 4.15 -2.50 -10.87
CA LEU A 78 3.21 -1.64 -10.14
C LEU A 78 2.01 -1.23 -11.01
N ALA A 79 2.22 -0.92 -12.29
CA ALA A 79 1.14 -0.62 -13.23
C ALA A 79 0.20 -1.82 -13.42
N THR A 80 0.77 -3.03 -13.56
CA THR A 80 -0.02 -4.27 -13.61
C THR A 80 -0.86 -4.44 -12.35
N LEU A 81 -0.28 -4.24 -11.17
CA LEU A 81 -0.98 -4.37 -9.90
C LEU A 81 -2.09 -3.33 -9.74
N GLU A 82 -1.83 -2.07 -10.09
CA GLU A 82 -2.81 -0.98 -10.09
C GLU A 82 -4.02 -1.31 -10.99
N SER A 83 -3.79 -2.00 -12.11
CA SER A 83 -4.87 -2.37 -13.06
C SER A 83 -5.78 -3.51 -12.60
N ILE A 84 -5.42 -4.23 -11.53
CA ILE A 84 -6.24 -5.31 -10.97
C ILE A 84 -7.34 -4.71 -10.09
N GLN A 85 -8.54 -5.31 -10.08
CA GLN A 85 -9.69 -4.80 -9.33
C GLN A 85 -9.41 -4.54 -7.84
N LEU A 86 -8.63 -5.39 -7.17
CA LEU A 86 -8.20 -5.16 -5.78
C LEU A 86 -7.12 -4.07 -5.68
N GLY A 87 -6.32 -3.88 -6.72
CA GLY A 87 -5.32 -2.82 -6.82
C GLY A 87 -5.92 -1.42 -6.72
N ASP A 88 -7.08 -1.19 -7.34
CA ASP A 88 -7.81 0.09 -7.24
C ASP A 88 -8.14 0.51 -5.79
N LEU A 89 -8.15 -0.43 -4.82
CA LEU A 89 -8.36 -0.13 -3.40
C LEU A 89 -7.11 0.39 -2.68
N LEU A 90 -5.92 0.03 -3.18
CA LEU A 90 -4.62 0.45 -2.63
C LEU A 90 -4.05 1.66 -3.37
N PHE A 91 -4.18 1.66 -4.70
CA PHE A 91 -3.66 2.70 -5.57
C PHE A 91 -4.70 3.82 -5.72
N GLY A 92 -4.79 4.65 -4.67
CA GLY A 92 -5.66 5.83 -4.68
C GLY A 92 -5.27 6.83 -5.77
N LYS A 93 -6.24 7.57 -6.30
CA LYS A 93 -6.01 8.55 -7.37
C LYS A 93 -5.95 9.98 -6.80
N PRO A 94 -5.08 10.87 -7.34
CA PRO A 94 -5.10 12.28 -6.97
C PRO A 94 -6.50 12.88 -7.15
N GLY A 95 -6.95 13.68 -6.18
CA GLY A 95 -8.30 14.25 -6.20
C GLY A 95 -9.46 13.26 -5.96
N GLN A 96 -9.19 11.98 -5.65
CA GLN A 96 -10.25 11.03 -5.32
C GLN A 96 -10.89 11.35 -3.97
N ASN A 97 -12.08 11.92 -3.99
CA ASN A 97 -12.87 12.26 -2.79
C ASN A 97 -14.18 11.46 -2.67
N TYR A 98 -14.47 10.59 -3.64
CA TYR A 98 -15.67 9.74 -3.66
C TYR A 98 -15.37 8.34 -3.11
N ARG A 99 -16.29 7.80 -2.29
CA ARG A 99 -16.18 6.45 -1.65
C ARG A 99 -14.87 6.19 -0.88
N VAL A 100 -14.21 7.24 -0.41
CA VAL A 100 -13.02 7.14 0.45
C VAL A 100 -13.40 6.82 1.89
N ILE A 101 -12.56 6.10 2.64
CA ILE A 101 -12.72 5.92 4.09
C ILE A 101 -12.22 7.19 4.79
N SER A 102 -12.86 7.63 5.88
CA SER A 102 -12.54 8.88 6.58
C SER A 102 -12.62 8.71 8.09
N LEU A 103 -11.73 9.39 8.84
CA LEU A 103 -11.77 9.38 10.31
C LEU A 103 -12.99 10.12 10.89
N GLU A 104 -13.62 11.00 10.10
CA GLU A 104 -14.70 11.88 10.55
C GLU A 104 -16.10 11.26 10.41
N ARG A 105 -16.20 10.06 9.81
CA ARG A 105 -17.49 9.39 9.58
C ARG A 105 -17.86 8.49 10.75
N PRO A 106 -19.03 8.70 11.41
CA PRO A 106 -19.43 7.93 12.59
C PRO A 106 -19.62 6.42 12.35
N LEU A 107 -20.07 6.03 11.16
CA LEU A 107 -20.26 4.64 10.76
C LEU A 107 -19.73 4.43 9.34
N GLN A 108 -18.90 3.41 9.18
CA GLN A 108 -18.35 3.01 7.88
C GLN A 108 -18.38 1.50 7.78
N VAL A 109 -19.02 1.01 6.72
CA VAL A 109 -19.05 -0.41 6.39
C VAL A 109 -18.27 -0.58 5.10
N VAL A 110 -17.20 -1.38 5.15
CA VAL A 110 -16.32 -1.67 4.01
C VAL A 110 -16.51 -3.14 3.64
N GLN A 111 -17.11 -3.38 2.47
CA GLN A 111 -17.26 -4.71 1.91
C GLN A 111 -16.28 -4.85 0.74
N ILE A 112 -15.38 -5.82 0.84
CA ILE A 112 -14.38 -6.11 -0.19
C ILE A 112 -14.66 -7.51 -0.73
N GLN A 113 -15.00 -7.58 -2.01
CA GLN A 113 -15.19 -8.86 -2.68
C GLN A 113 -13.85 -9.45 -3.08
N HIS A 114 -13.76 -10.79 -3.11
CA HIS A 114 -12.56 -11.53 -3.53
C HIS A 114 -11.31 -11.26 -2.70
N LEU A 115 -11.46 -10.74 -1.48
CA LEU A 115 -10.37 -10.65 -0.51
C LEU A 115 -10.01 -12.07 -0.06
N GLN A 116 -8.79 -12.49 -0.33
CA GLN A 116 -8.28 -13.79 0.10
C GLN A 116 -7.43 -13.61 1.35
N ILE A 117 -7.72 -14.36 2.40
CA ILE A 117 -6.91 -14.31 3.61
C ILE A 117 -5.73 -15.26 3.39
N PRO A 118 -4.48 -14.76 3.40
CA PRO A 118 -3.32 -15.58 3.12
C PRO A 118 -3.28 -16.76 4.08
N LYS A 119 -3.34 -17.98 3.55
CA LYS A 119 -3.12 -19.19 4.35
C LYS A 119 -1.67 -19.15 4.78
N GLY A 120 -1.39 -19.30 6.08
CA GLY A 120 -0.05 -19.22 6.64
C GLY A 120 0.89 -20.35 6.29
N ASP A 121 0.76 -20.95 5.12
CA ASP A 121 1.73 -21.92 4.64
C ASP A 121 2.82 -21.18 3.85
N PRO A 122 4.02 -20.98 4.44
CA PRO A 122 5.13 -20.31 3.78
C PRO A 122 5.68 -21.12 2.59
N HIS A 123 5.22 -22.36 2.37
CA HIS A 123 5.62 -23.20 1.25
C HIS A 123 4.70 -23.06 0.02
N THR A 124 3.62 -22.30 0.12
CA THR A 124 2.74 -22.02 -1.04
C THR A 124 3.17 -20.75 -1.76
N ASN A 125 3.37 -20.84 -3.08
CA ASN A 125 3.56 -19.64 -3.91
C ASN A 125 2.31 -18.77 -3.83
N GLU A 126 2.42 -17.63 -3.15
CA GLU A 126 1.34 -16.66 -3.04
C GLU A 126 0.92 -16.13 -4.41
N SER A 127 -0.38 -16.18 -4.70
CA SER A 127 -0.92 -15.55 -5.90
C SER A 127 -0.84 -14.03 -5.79
N VAL A 128 -0.98 -13.34 -6.93
CA VAL A 128 -1.06 -11.87 -6.94
C VAL A 128 -2.25 -11.37 -6.10
N THR A 129 -3.36 -12.11 -6.11
CA THR A 129 -4.56 -11.82 -5.31
C THR A 129 -4.27 -11.94 -3.81
N ASP A 130 -3.51 -12.94 -3.38
CA ASP A 130 -3.10 -13.12 -1.97
C ASP A 130 -2.26 -11.93 -1.49
N LYS A 131 -1.28 -11.51 -2.31
CA LYS A 131 -0.41 -10.36 -1.99
C LYS A 131 -1.20 -9.07 -1.88
N LEU A 132 -2.07 -8.77 -2.85
CA LEU A 132 -2.94 -7.60 -2.82
C LEU A 132 -3.88 -7.64 -1.60
N SER A 133 -4.47 -8.81 -1.31
CA SER A 133 -5.38 -8.97 -0.17
C SER A 133 -4.66 -8.75 1.15
N ARG A 134 -3.45 -9.28 1.32
CA ARG A 134 -2.61 -9.00 2.48
C ARG A 134 -2.30 -7.52 2.62
N SER A 135 -1.86 -6.86 1.54
CA SER A 135 -1.54 -5.43 1.57
C SER A 135 -2.75 -4.56 1.92
N ILE A 136 -3.96 -4.92 1.44
CA ILE A 136 -5.23 -4.29 1.83
C ILE A 136 -5.48 -4.46 3.32
N LEU A 137 -5.36 -5.69 3.84
CA LEU A 137 -5.58 -5.96 5.27
C LEU A 137 -4.60 -5.21 6.16
N VAL A 138 -3.32 -5.15 5.79
CA VAL A 138 -2.29 -4.37 6.50
C VAL A 138 -2.65 -2.87 6.48
N THR A 139 -3.05 -2.33 5.33
CA THR A 139 -3.45 -0.92 5.19
C THR A 139 -4.69 -0.59 6.02
N LEU A 140 -5.70 -1.46 6.00
CA LEU A 140 -6.91 -1.33 6.83
C LEU A 140 -6.58 -1.43 8.33
N GLY A 141 -5.67 -2.31 8.72
CA GLY A 141 -5.18 -2.40 10.10
C GLY A 141 -4.49 -1.13 10.57
N ALA A 142 -3.65 -0.52 9.72
CA ALA A 142 -3.01 0.76 10.01
C ALA A 142 -4.04 1.90 10.12
N PHE A 143 -5.03 1.93 9.23
CA PHE A 143 -6.15 2.87 9.32
C PHE A 143 -6.94 2.69 10.62
N ALA A 144 -7.30 1.45 10.97
CA ALA A 144 -8.02 1.13 12.20
C ALA A 144 -7.24 1.58 13.43
N LYS A 145 -5.92 1.33 13.47
CA LYS A 145 -5.04 1.84 14.52
C LYS A 145 -5.09 3.35 14.63
N SER A 146 -5.01 4.08 13.50
CA SER A 146 -5.13 5.54 13.50
C SER A 146 -6.50 6.01 14.00
N MET A 147 -7.57 5.32 13.60
CA MET A 147 -8.94 5.61 14.01
C MET A 147 -9.15 5.44 15.52
N MET A 148 -8.61 4.37 16.11
CA MET A 148 -8.62 4.18 17.57
C MET A 148 -7.86 5.28 18.32
N HIS A 149 -6.90 5.96 17.68
CA HIS A 149 -6.00 6.93 18.32
C HIS A 149 -6.26 8.41 17.99
N SER A 150 -7.19 8.71 17.06
CA SER A 150 -7.46 10.08 16.59
C SER A 150 -8.16 10.95 17.63
N ASP A 151 -9.19 10.40 18.28
CA ASP A 151 -9.98 11.03 19.34
C ASP A 151 -10.27 9.97 20.41
N ARG A 152 -9.79 10.20 21.64
CA ARG A 152 -9.91 9.24 22.74
C ARG A 152 -11.17 9.47 23.60
N GLU A 153 -11.91 10.54 23.37
CA GLU A 153 -13.15 10.83 24.08
C GLU A 153 -14.35 10.11 23.46
N VAL A 154 -14.24 9.75 22.17
CA VAL A 154 -15.27 8.99 21.45
C VAL A 154 -15.00 7.48 21.58
N PHE A 155 -16.00 6.75 22.06
CA PHE A 155 -15.98 5.28 22.05
C PHE A 155 -16.07 4.77 20.60
N LYS A 156 -15.13 3.91 20.21
CA LYS A 156 -14.99 3.40 18.84
C LYS A 156 -14.90 1.89 18.83
N ILE A 157 -15.49 1.26 17.82
CA ILE A 157 -15.41 -0.17 17.56
C ILE A 157 -14.83 -0.37 16.16
N TYR A 158 -13.87 -1.27 16.04
CA TYR A 158 -13.40 -1.80 14.76
C TYR A 158 -13.67 -3.31 14.72
N MET A 159 -14.47 -3.75 13.75
CA MET A 159 -14.77 -5.17 13.52
C MET A 159 -14.24 -5.57 12.16
N LEU A 160 -13.52 -6.69 12.12
CA LEU A 160 -13.10 -7.33 10.90
C LEU A 160 -13.68 -8.74 10.90
N ASP A 161 -14.54 -9.02 9.92
CA ASP A 161 -15.03 -10.37 9.71
C ASP A 161 -13.88 -11.27 9.24
N GLU A 162 -13.92 -12.57 9.58
CA GLU A 162 -12.87 -13.55 9.26
C GLU A 162 -11.48 -13.33 9.91
N ALA A 163 -11.36 -12.43 10.90
CA ALA A 163 -10.08 -12.16 11.60
C ALA A 163 -9.40 -13.39 12.22
N SER A 164 -10.17 -14.45 12.51
CA SER A 164 -9.66 -15.72 13.06
C SER A 164 -8.68 -16.44 12.12
N SER A 165 -8.74 -16.16 10.82
CA SER A 165 -7.79 -16.69 9.84
C SER A 165 -6.50 -15.87 9.74
N MET A 166 -6.50 -14.61 10.19
CA MET A 166 -5.30 -13.76 10.28
C MET A 166 -4.43 -14.08 11.50
N LEU A 167 -5.03 -14.55 12.60
CA LEU A 167 -4.33 -14.83 13.87
C LEU A 167 -3.61 -16.19 13.90
N LYS A 168 -3.83 -17.06 12.92
CA LYS A 168 -3.27 -18.43 12.89
C LYS A 168 -1.81 -18.53 12.43
N ASN A 169 -1.18 -17.40 12.09
CA ASN A 169 0.19 -17.37 11.56
C ASN A 169 1.18 -16.69 12.52
N ARG A 170 1.07 -16.97 13.83
CA ARG A 170 2.10 -16.62 14.82
C ARG A 170 2.82 -17.87 15.30
#